data_AF-A0A929VYL0-F1
#
_entry.id   AF-A0A929VYL0-F1
#
_cell.length_a   1.000
_cell.length_b   1.000
_cell.length_c   1.000
_cell.angle_alpha   90.00
_cell.angle_beta   90.00
_cell.angle_gamma   90.00
#
_symmetry.space_group_name_H-M   'P 1'
#
loop_
_entity.id
_entity.type
_entity.pdbx_description
1 polymer ?
#
loop_
_entity_poly.entity_id
_entity_poly.type
_entity_poly.pdbx_seq_one_letter_code
_entity_poly.pdbx_strand_id
1 'polypeptide(L)' 'MDNAAGATAPLFIALPTAVEAAKAQNTKAGATYDLTGRRVQQIAKGQVYVRDGKKFVQQQNSSYV' A
#
# COMPACT_ATOMS: atom_id res chain seq x y z
N MET A 1 -22.16 -51.53 -24.47
CA MET A 1 -20.86 -50.88 -24.24
C MET A 1 -21.13 -49.39 -24.34
N ASP A 2 -21.47 -48.80 -23.20
CA ASP A 2 -22.15 -47.51 -23.15
C ASP A 2 -21.12 -46.53 -22.60
N ASN A 3 -20.58 -45.66 -23.46
CA ASN A 3 -19.48 -44.78 -23.12
C ASN A 3 -19.99 -43.63 -22.24
N ALA A 4 -19.73 -43.71 -20.94
CA ALA A 4 -19.97 -42.63 -19.98
C ALA A 4 -18.99 -41.48 -20.25
N ALA A 5 -19.39 -40.53 -21.09
CA ALA A 5 -18.67 -39.28 -21.28
C ALA A 5 -18.90 -38.38 -20.04
N GLY A 6 -17.96 -38.43 -19.10
CA GLY A 6 -17.93 -37.58 -17.91
C GLY A 6 -17.82 -36.10 -18.31
N ALA A 7 -18.88 -35.34 -18.04
CA ALA A 7 -18.87 -33.89 -18.15
C ALA A 7 -17.99 -33.32 -17.03
N THR A 8 -16.81 -32.82 -17.39
CA THR A 8 -15.93 -32.08 -16.49
C THR A 8 -16.56 -30.71 -16.21
N ALA A 9 -17.01 -30.48 -14.98
CA ALA A 9 -17.51 -29.18 -14.57
C ALA A 9 -16.35 -28.16 -14.52
N PRO A 10 -16.51 -26.94 -15.05
CA PRO A 10 -15.47 -25.92 -14.96
C PRO A 10 -15.30 -25.47 -13.50
N LEU A 11 -14.06 -25.52 -13.02
CA LEU A 11 -13.66 -24.90 -11.76
C LEU A 11 -13.65 -23.39 -11.96
N PHE A 12 -14.69 -22.70 -11.49
CA PHE A 12 -14.71 -21.24 -11.44
C PHE A 12 -13.74 -20.76 -10.35
N ILE A 13 -12.48 -20.54 -10.72
CA ILE A 13 -11.53 -19.86 -9.85
C ILE A 13 -11.90 -18.37 -9.90
N ALA A 14 -12.55 -17.87 -8.84
CA ALA A 14 -12.76 -16.44 -8.65
C ALA A 14 -11.40 -15.78 -8.38
N LEU A 15 -10.68 -15.46 -9.45
CA LEU A 15 -9.48 -14.64 -9.40
C LEU A 15 -9.90 -13.24 -8.96
N PRO A 16 -9.32 -12.67 -7.88
CA PRO A 16 -9.58 -11.29 -7.50
C PRO A 16 -9.33 -10.40 -8.71
N THR A 17 -10.32 -9.62 -9.09
CA THR A 17 -10.16 -8.73 -10.24
C THR A 17 -9.10 -7.68 -9.89
N ALA A 18 -8.26 -7.29 -10.85
CA ALA A 18 -7.17 -6.34 -10.60
C ALA A 18 -7.62 -5.02 -9.94
N VAL A 19 -8.91 -4.68 -10.09
CA VAL A 19 -9.57 -3.53 -9.44
C VAL A 19 -9.63 -3.66 -7.91
N GLU A 20 -9.85 -4.86 -7.38
CA GLU A 20 -9.84 -5.11 -5.93
C GLU A 20 -8.41 -5.02 -5.37
N ALA A 21 -7.41 -5.48 -6.13
CA ALA A 21 -6.00 -5.32 -5.77
C ALA A 21 -5.56 -3.84 -5.78
N ALA A 22 -6.06 -3.03 -6.70
CA ALA A 22 -5.77 -1.59 -6.76
C ALA A 22 -6.34 -0.84 -5.55
N LYS A 23 -7.53 -1.23 -5.05
CA LYS A 23 -8.09 -0.65 -3.82
C LYS A 23 -7.29 -1.02 -2.57
N ALA A 24 -6.78 -2.24 -2.49
CA ALA A 24 -5.93 -2.69 -1.37
C ALA A 24 -4.58 -1.97 -1.30
N GLN A 25 -4.09 -1.42 -2.42
CA GLN A 25 -2.85 -0.62 -2.43
C GLN A 25 -3.00 0.74 -1.73
N ASN A 26 -4.23 1.20 -1.48
CA ASN A 26 -4.52 2.52 -0.91
C ASN A 26 -4.45 2.58 0.62
N THR A 27 -4.07 1.48 1.29
CA THR A 27 -3.83 1.45 2.76
C THR A 27 -2.35 1.55 3.12
N LYS A 28 -1.45 1.73 2.14
CA LYS A 28 -0.04 1.99 2.41
C LYS A 28 0.10 3.43 2.88
N ALA A 29 0.44 3.62 4.16
CA ALA A 29 0.83 4.91 4.70
C ALA A 29 1.73 5.63 3.67
N GLY A 30 1.37 6.86 3.30
CA GLY A 30 2.00 7.59 2.21
C GLY A 30 3.52 7.56 2.30
N ALA A 31 4.18 7.34 1.16
CA ALA A 31 5.63 7.44 1.09
C ALA A 31 6.07 8.84 1.56
N THR A 32 7.16 8.89 2.31
CA THR A 32 7.72 10.14 2.85
C THR A 32 8.86 10.60 1.96
N TYR A 33 8.90 11.90 1.68
CA TYR A 33 9.91 12.51 0.82
C TYR A 33 10.58 13.69 1.53
N ASP A 34 11.83 13.97 1.18
CA ASP A 34 12.48 15.22 1.54
C ASP A 34 11.99 16.38 0.66
N LEU A 35 12.43 17.61 0.96
CA LEU A 35 12.04 18.79 0.20
C LEU A 35 12.58 18.80 -1.24
N THR A 36 13.53 17.91 -1.56
CA THR A 36 14.06 17.72 -2.92
C THR A 36 13.29 16.65 -3.70
N GLY A 37 12.27 16.03 -3.09
CA GLY A 37 11.45 14.99 -3.71
C GLY A 37 12.05 13.59 -3.65
N ARG A 38 13.16 13.36 -2.93
CA ARG A 38 13.72 12.01 -2.75
C ARG A 38 12.96 11.26 -1.67
N ARG A 39 12.72 9.98 -1.91
CA ARG A 39 12.06 9.12 -0.92
C ARG A 39 12.96 8.88 0.29
N VAL A 40 12.44 9.16 1.47
CA VAL A 40 13.13 9.03 2.75
C VAL A 40 12.57 7.82 3.49
N GLN A 41 13.46 6.88 3.84
CA GLN A 41 13.09 5.70 4.64
C GLN A 41 13.18 5.99 6.14
N GLN A 42 14.16 6.80 6.56
CA GLN A 42 14.38 7.16 7.96
C GLN A 42 14.32 8.68 8.12
N ILE A 43 13.36 9.12 8.92
CA ILE A 43 13.14 10.53 9.23
C ILE A 43 13.99 10.93 10.44
N ALA A 44 14.70 12.05 10.31
CA ALA A 44 15.49 12.65 11.36
C ALA A 44 14.67 13.71 12.10
N LYS A 45 14.83 13.75 13.42
CA LYS A 45 14.20 14.73 14.29
C LYS A 45 14.57 16.17 13.90
N GLY A 46 13.61 17.08 13.93
CA GLY A 46 13.75 18.49 13.56
C GLY A 46 13.75 18.77 12.05
N GLN A 47 13.69 17.73 11.20
CA GLN A 47 13.69 17.89 9.74
C GLN A 47 12.27 17.95 9.18
N VAL A 48 12.12 18.66 8.06
CA VAL A 48 10.86 18.81 7.32
C VAL A 48 10.75 17.74 6.23
N TYR A 49 9.60 17.09 6.16
CA TYR A 49 9.27 16.05 5.18
C TYR A 49 7.91 16.29 4.52
N VAL A 50 7.68 15.62 3.40
CA VAL A 50 6.39 15.60 2.68
C VAL A 50 5.79 14.21 2.73
N ARG A 51 4.51 14.09 3.09
CA ARG A 51 3.72 12.86 3.01
C ARG A 51 2.30 13.22 2.57
N ASP A 52 1.77 12.52 1.58
CA ASP A 52 0.40 12.74 1.04
C ASP A 52 0.14 14.22 0.67
N GLY A 53 1.15 14.90 0.10
CA GLY A 53 1.07 16.32 -0.28
C GLY A 53 1.17 17.30 0.90
N LYS A 54 1.26 16.82 2.14
CA LYS A 54 1.36 17.65 3.35
C LYS A 54 2.80 17.68 3.86
N LYS A 55 3.27 18.87 4.25
CA LYS A 55 4.56 19.06 4.90
C LYS A 55 4.43 18.85 6.41
N PHE A 56 5.37 18.15 7.03
CA PHE A 56 5.41 17.97 8.49
C PHE A 56 6.86 17.99 9.00
N VAL A 57 7.04 18.41 10.24
CA VAL A 57 8.33 18.33 10.94
C VAL A 57 8.35 17.06 11.78
N GLN A 58 9.43 16.28 11.72
CA GLN A 58 9.60 15.17 12.65
C GLN A 58 9.91 15.72 14.03
N GLN A 59 8.90 15.75 14.91
CA GLN A 59 9.10 16.22 16.27
C GLN A 59 9.96 15.22 17.07
N GLN A 60 10.77 15.73 17.99
CA GLN A 60 11.21 14.91 19.12
C GLN A 60 9.97 14.72 20.01
N ASN A 61 9.77 13.55 20.62
CA ASN A 61 8.79 13.42 21.70
C ASN A 61 9.13 14.49 22.75
N SER A 62 8.48 15.64 22.68
CA SER A 62 8.65 16.72 23.63
C SER A 62 7.60 16.52 24.70
N SER A 63 7.89 15.63 25.65
CA SER A 63 7.15 15.60 26.90
C SER A 63 7.61 16.80 27.71
N TYR A 64 6.88 17.92 27.64
CA TYR A 64 6.98 18.91 28.69
C TYR A 64 6.32 18.30 29.93
N VAL A 65 7.12 18.03 30.95
CA VAL A 65 6.69 17.73 32.33
C VAL A 65 6.12 18.98 32.98
#